data_AF-A0A5E7AGT6-F1
#
_entry.id   AF-A0A5E7AGT6-F1
#
_cell.length_a   1.000
_cell.length_b   1.000
_cell.length_c   1.000
_cell.angle_alpha   90.00
_cell.angle_beta   90.00
_cell.angle_gamma   90.00
#
_symmetry.space_group_name_H-M   'P 1'
#
loop_
_entity.id
_entity.type
_entity.pdbx_description
1 polymer ?
#
loop_
_entity_poly.entity_id
_entity_poly.type
_entity_poly.pdbx_seq_one_letter_code
_entity_poly.pdbx_strand_id
1 'polypeptide(L)'
;MPVESISASPLPGLYEVRLKGSRVLYASADGQYVVQGYMFQLKDGKPVNLTEQAERVGVSKLVNAIPVAETVVYPAIGETKSHITVFTDTTCPYCHKLHAEVPELNKRGIEVRYVAFPRQGLGSPGDEQLQAVWCSKDKKAAMDKMADGKEIKAAKCDNPVSRQFALGQSIGVNGTPAIVLADGQVIPGYQPARRLASWRSVLNNPVSSR
;
A
#
# COMPACT_ATOMS: atom_id res chain seq x y z
N MET A 1 4.60 4.07 22.18
CA MET A 1 3.69 3.93 21.02
C MET A 1 2.93 5.23 20.86
N PRO A 2 3.15 6.01 19.80
CA PRO A 2 2.47 7.29 19.65
C PRO A 2 0.99 7.06 19.29
N VAL A 3 0.10 7.39 20.23
CA VAL A 3 -1.35 7.38 20.04
C VAL A 3 -1.75 8.59 19.20
N GLU A 4 -2.62 8.36 18.21
CA GLU A 4 -3.19 9.39 17.34
C GLU A 4 -4.59 9.79 17.83
N SER A 5 -5.43 8.83 18.19
CA SER A 5 -6.75 9.09 18.75
C SER A 5 -7.28 7.92 19.57
N ILE A 6 -8.24 8.19 20.46
CA ILE A 6 -8.98 7.19 21.23
C ILE A 6 -10.47 7.42 21.01
N SER A 7 -11.23 6.37 20.74
CA SER A 7 -12.69 6.43 20.59
C SER A 7 -13.37 5.21 21.22
N ALA A 8 -14.64 5.34 21.60
CA ALA A 8 -15.40 4.18 22.08
C ALA A 8 -15.53 3.12 20.98
N SER A 9 -15.35 1.84 21.33
CA SER A 9 -15.69 0.74 20.44
C SER A 9 -17.16 0.31 20.64
N PRO A 10 -17.76 -0.44 19.70
CA PRO A 10 -19.09 -1.02 19.90
C PRO A 10 -19.14 -2.10 21.00
N LEU A 11 -17.99 -2.58 21.51
CA LEU A 11 -17.92 -3.51 22.62
C LEU A 11 -17.75 -2.71 23.93
N PRO A 12 -18.76 -2.72 24.84
CA PRO A 12 -18.69 -1.96 26.09
C PRO A 12 -17.46 -2.28 26.92
N GLY A 13 -16.84 -1.25 27.50
CA GLY A 13 -15.63 -1.38 28.32
C GLY A 13 -14.33 -1.43 27.54
N LEU A 14 -14.39 -1.49 26.20
CA LEU A 14 -13.22 -1.52 25.32
C LEU A 14 -13.21 -0.29 24.41
N TYR A 15 -12.06 0.38 24.32
CA TYR A 15 -11.85 1.57 23.51
C TYR A 15 -10.94 1.25 22.33
N GLU A 16 -11.29 1.78 21.16
CA GLU A 16 -10.45 1.75 19.97
C GLU A 16 -9.34 2.81 20.14
N VAL A 17 -8.09 2.37 20.09
CA VAL A 17 -6.89 3.21 20.17
C VAL A 17 -6.20 3.17 18.82
N ARG A 18 -6.24 4.30 18.10
CA ARG A 18 -5.51 4.46 16.83
C ARG A 18 -4.10 4.94 17.10
N LEU A 19 -3.15 4.25 16.50
CA LEU A 19 -1.74 4.60 16.52
C LEU A 19 -1.35 5.29 15.21
N LYS A 20 -0.22 6.00 15.22
CA LYS A 20 0.39 6.47 13.97
C LYS A 20 0.59 5.32 12.98
N GLY A 21 0.35 5.58 11.70
CA GLY A 21 0.32 4.55 10.65
C GLY A 21 -1.05 3.87 10.50
N SER A 22 -2.07 4.37 11.20
CA SER A 22 -3.46 3.89 11.15
C SER A 22 -3.68 2.50 11.73
N ARG A 23 -2.74 1.98 12.51
CA ARG A 23 -2.90 0.71 13.22
C ARG A 23 -3.86 0.87 14.38
N VAL A 24 -4.73 -0.11 14.59
CA VAL A 24 -5.71 -0.11 15.67
C VAL A 24 -5.33 -1.14 16.73
N LEU A 25 -5.39 -0.72 17.98
CA LEU A 25 -5.39 -1.60 19.15
C LEU A 25 -6.63 -1.28 19.99
N TYR A 26 -6.86 -2.11 20.99
CA TYR A 26 -7.93 -1.89 21.95
C TYR A 26 -7.38 -1.79 23.36
N ALA A 27 -8.01 -0.94 24.18
CA ALA A 27 -7.62 -0.78 25.58
C ALA A 27 -8.84 -0.72 26.51
N SER A 28 -8.65 -1.16 27.75
CA SER A 28 -9.64 -0.96 28.82
C SER A 28 -9.79 0.53 29.15
N ALA A 29 -10.93 0.90 29.74
CA ALA A 29 -11.23 2.29 30.11
C ALA A 29 -10.20 2.92 31.05
N ASP A 30 -9.60 2.11 31.93
CA ASP A 30 -8.56 2.51 32.89
C ASP A 30 -7.14 2.47 32.31
N GLY A 31 -6.99 2.07 31.03
CA GLY A 31 -5.72 1.96 30.33
C GLY A 31 -4.79 0.86 30.84
N GLN A 32 -5.21 0.01 31.78
CA GLN A 32 -4.37 -1.03 32.39
C GLN A 32 -4.17 -2.24 31.48
N TYR A 33 -5.10 -2.48 30.56
CA TYR A 33 -5.08 -3.63 29.66
C TYR A 33 -5.09 -3.19 28.21
N VAL A 34 -4.26 -3.83 27.39
CA VAL A 34 -4.21 -3.63 25.94
C VAL A 34 -4.44 -4.97 25.25
N VAL A 35 -5.32 -4.96 24.26
CA VAL A 35 -5.63 -6.10 23.40
C VAL A 35 -5.20 -5.76 21.98
N GLN A 36 -4.36 -6.62 21.42
CA GLN A 36 -3.96 -6.58 20.01
C GLN A 36 -4.76 -7.63 19.24
N GLY A 37 -5.48 -7.20 18.20
CA GLY A 37 -6.25 -8.11 17.36
C GLY A 37 -7.35 -7.42 16.57
N TYR A 38 -8.24 -8.23 16.02
CA TYR A 38 -9.36 -7.77 15.22
C TYR A 38 -10.67 -7.86 16.01
N MET A 39 -11.47 -6.79 15.96
CA MET A 39 -12.86 -6.81 16.42
C MET A 39 -13.76 -7.16 15.26
N PHE A 40 -14.45 -8.30 15.36
CA PHE A 40 -15.46 -8.70 14.41
C PHE A 40 -16.85 -8.48 14.99
N GLN A 41 -17.69 -7.75 14.28
CA GLN A 41 -19.13 -7.69 14.56
C GLN A 41 -19.84 -8.74 13.71
N LEU A 42 -20.71 -9.55 14.31
CA LEU A 42 -21.62 -10.41 13.56
C LEU A 42 -22.84 -9.59 13.14
N LYS A 43 -22.98 -9.31 11.84
CA LYS A 43 -24.12 -8.61 11.27
C LYS A 43 -24.77 -9.49 10.20
N ASP A 44 -26.06 -9.76 10.34
CA ASP A 44 -26.82 -10.62 9.43
C ASP A 44 -26.17 -12.01 9.20
N GLY A 45 -25.61 -12.59 10.26
CA GLY A 45 -24.90 -13.88 10.22
C GLY A 45 -23.53 -13.84 9.56
N LYS A 46 -23.00 -12.66 9.21
CA LYS A 46 -21.69 -12.50 8.57
C LYS A 46 -20.72 -11.72 9.48
N PRO A 47 -19.46 -12.16 9.60
CA PRO A 47 -18.45 -11.41 10.35
C PRO A 47 -18.03 -10.16 9.56
N VAL A 48 -18.02 -9.04 10.25
CA VAL A 48 -17.61 -7.73 9.74
C VAL A 48 -16.41 -7.27 10.56
N ASN A 49 -15.24 -7.16 9.93
CA ASN A 49 -14.02 -6.71 10.60
C ASN A 49 -14.06 -5.19 10.81
N LEU A 50 -14.32 -4.74 12.03
CA LEU A 50 -14.40 -3.32 12.37
C LEU A 50 -13.02 -2.67 12.49
N THR A 51 -12.03 -3.43 13.02
CA THR A 51 -10.64 -2.98 13.06
C THR A 51 -10.16 -2.64 11.67
N GLU A 52 -10.30 -3.56 10.72
CA GLU A 52 -9.83 -3.33 9.35
C GLU A 52 -10.53 -2.14 8.69
N GLN A 53 -11.83 -1.93 8.93
CA GLN A 53 -12.52 -0.73 8.41
C GLN A 53 -11.93 0.57 8.97
N ALA A 54 -11.63 0.61 10.26
CA ALA A 54 -11.00 1.77 10.88
C ALA A 54 -9.58 2.01 10.34
N GLU A 55 -8.78 0.95 10.19
CA GLU A 55 -7.41 1.04 9.66
C GLU A 55 -7.40 1.52 8.20
N ARG A 56 -8.28 0.97 7.34
CA ARG A 56 -8.39 1.33 5.92
C ARG A 56 -8.60 2.83 5.70
N VAL A 57 -9.44 3.48 6.51
CA VAL A 57 -9.68 4.93 6.41
C VAL A 57 -8.39 5.72 6.62
N GLY A 58 -7.57 5.35 7.60
CA GLY A 58 -6.29 6.01 7.83
C GLY A 58 -5.25 5.66 6.76
N VAL A 59 -5.16 4.39 6.38
CA VAL A 59 -4.24 3.93 5.32
C VAL A 59 -4.52 4.65 4.00
N SER A 60 -5.80 4.81 3.62
CA SER A 60 -6.20 5.54 2.41
C SER A 60 -5.68 6.97 2.40
N LYS A 61 -5.79 7.69 3.53
CA LYS A 61 -5.28 9.06 3.66
C LYS A 61 -3.77 9.09 3.47
N LEU A 62 -3.05 8.16 4.09
CA LEU A 62 -1.59 8.09 4.00
C LEU A 62 -1.10 7.80 2.58
N VAL A 63 -1.67 6.80 1.89
CA VAL A 63 -1.24 6.43 0.54
C VAL A 63 -1.67 7.44 -0.52
N ASN A 64 -2.87 8.03 -0.38
CA ASN A 64 -3.37 9.04 -1.31
C ASN A 64 -2.69 10.42 -1.11
N ALA A 65 -2.01 10.62 0.01
CA ALA A 65 -1.19 11.81 0.26
C ALA A 65 0.20 11.75 -0.37
N ILE A 66 0.66 10.57 -0.84
CA ILE A 66 1.94 10.45 -1.54
C ILE A 66 1.89 11.29 -2.83
N PRO A 67 2.83 12.23 -3.04
CA PRO A 67 2.87 12.99 -4.28
C PRO A 67 3.06 12.05 -5.47
N VAL A 68 2.23 12.19 -6.51
CA VAL A 68 2.30 11.33 -7.71
C VAL A 68 3.70 11.38 -8.35
N ALA A 69 4.37 12.54 -8.34
CA ALA A 69 5.73 12.73 -8.83
C ALA A 69 6.79 11.92 -8.06
N GLU A 70 6.49 11.51 -6.82
CA GLU A 70 7.34 10.63 -6.01
C GLU A 70 7.07 9.14 -6.27
N THR A 71 6.10 8.79 -7.12
CA THR A 71 5.79 7.40 -7.49
C THR A 71 6.27 7.08 -8.91
N VAL A 72 6.33 5.79 -9.26
CA VAL A 72 6.44 5.37 -10.67
C VAL A 72 5.06 4.99 -11.17
N VAL A 73 4.52 5.77 -12.10
CA VAL A 73 3.12 5.69 -12.53
C VAL A 73 2.99 4.94 -13.84
N TYR A 74 2.08 3.97 -13.85
CA TYR A 74 1.57 3.30 -15.05
C TYR A 74 0.09 3.68 -15.19
N PRO A 75 -0.23 4.66 -16.05
CA PRO A 75 -1.58 5.22 -16.15
C PRO A 75 -2.57 4.19 -16.70
N ALA A 76 -3.83 4.35 -16.34
CA ALA A 76 -4.92 3.64 -16.98
C ALA A 76 -4.98 3.95 -18.49
N ILE A 77 -5.51 3.01 -19.27
CA ILE A 77 -5.80 3.22 -20.70
C ILE A 77 -7.29 3.54 -20.82
N GLY A 78 -7.59 4.71 -21.39
CA GLY A 78 -8.96 5.24 -21.48
C GLY A 78 -9.37 5.94 -20.18
N GLU A 79 -10.60 5.68 -19.72
CA GLU A 79 -11.11 6.25 -18.48
C GLU A 79 -10.42 5.63 -17.26
N THR A 80 -9.86 6.47 -16.38
CA THR A 80 -9.31 6.04 -15.10
C THR A 80 -10.45 5.80 -14.11
N LYS A 81 -10.75 4.52 -13.86
CA LYS A 81 -11.80 4.10 -12.92
C LYS A 81 -11.32 4.12 -11.48
N SER A 82 -10.05 3.82 -11.25
CA SER A 82 -9.44 3.71 -9.92
C SER A 82 -7.91 3.67 -10.01
N HIS A 83 -7.23 3.73 -8.87
CA HIS A 83 -5.79 3.51 -8.75
C HIS A 83 -5.46 2.53 -7.64
N ILE A 84 -4.31 1.89 -7.77
CA ILE A 84 -3.68 1.08 -6.73
C ILE A 84 -2.27 1.59 -6.44
N THR A 85 -1.87 1.54 -5.17
CA THR A 85 -0.50 1.80 -4.74
C THR A 85 0.19 0.48 -4.45
N VAL A 86 1.32 0.22 -5.08
CA VAL A 86 2.03 -1.06 -4.97
C VAL A 86 3.38 -0.86 -4.33
N PHE A 87 3.55 -1.38 -3.12
CA PHE A 87 4.85 -1.50 -2.47
C PHE A 87 5.63 -2.63 -3.13
N THR A 88 6.74 -2.28 -3.78
CA THR A 88 7.51 -3.17 -4.65
C THR A 88 8.98 -3.25 -4.24
N ASP A 89 9.63 -4.36 -4.59
CA ASP A 89 11.04 -4.63 -4.35
C ASP A 89 11.66 -5.21 -5.62
N THR A 90 12.84 -4.72 -5.99
CA THR A 90 13.59 -5.18 -7.16
C THR A 90 14.03 -6.63 -7.11
N THR A 91 14.12 -7.20 -5.91
CA THR A 91 14.56 -8.57 -5.67
C THR A 91 13.42 -9.57 -5.52
N CYS A 92 12.16 -9.14 -5.77
CA CYS A 92 10.98 -9.95 -5.50
C CYS A 92 10.38 -10.58 -6.77
N PRO A 93 10.45 -11.92 -6.94
CA PRO A 93 9.87 -12.63 -8.09
C PRO A 93 8.41 -12.29 -8.39
N TYR A 94 7.61 -12.12 -7.34
CA TYR A 94 6.19 -11.78 -7.48
C TYR A 94 5.95 -10.31 -7.87
N CYS A 95 6.90 -9.41 -7.61
CA CYS A 95 6.84 -8.04 -8.12
C CYS A 95 7.06 -8.02 -9.63
N HIS A 96 8.04 -8.76 -10.15
CA HIS A 96 8.23 -8.94 -11.61
C HIS A 96 6.97 -9.53 -12.25
N LYS A 97 6.38 -10.56 -11.63
CA LYS A 97 5.13 -11.17 -12.10
C LYS A 97 3.97 -10.18 -12.15
N LEU A 98 3.77 -9.39 -11.09
CA LEU A 98 2.73 -8.36 -11.06
C LEU A 98 2.96 -7.33 -12.16
N HIS A 99 4.22 -6.92 -12.36
CA HIS A 99 4.59 -5.93 -13.36
C HIS A 99 4.24 -6.37 -14.78
N ALA A 100 4.46 -7.64 -15.11
CA ALA A 100 4.07 -8.22 -16.39
C ALA A 100 2.55 -8.13 -16.65
N GLU A 101 1.73 -8.06 -15.61
CA GLU A 101 0.27 -7.95 -15.72
C GLU A 101 -0.26 -6.50 -15.59
N VAL A 102 0.60 -5.51 -15.34
CA VAL A 102 0.22 -4.08 -15.27
C VAL A 102 -0.49 -3.60 -16.55
N PRO A 103 -0.06 -3.97 -17.77
CA PRO A 103 -0.79 -3.59 -18.98
C PRO A 103 -2.25 -4.07 -18.99
N GLU A 104 -2.55 -5.23 -18.40
CA GLU A 104 -3.92 -5.75 -18.29
C GLU A 104 -4.74 -4.95 -17.25
N LEU A 105 -4.13 -4.54 -16.14
CA LEU A 105 -4.76 -3.63 -15.18
C LEU A 105 -5.07 -2.28 -15.82
N ASN A 106 -4.11 -1.70 -16.57
CA ASN A 106 -4.30 -0.42 -17.23
C ASN A 106 -5.42 -0.46 -18.26
N LYS A 107 -5.51 -1.53 -19.08
CA LYS A 107 -6.63 -1.74 -20.02
C LYS A 107 -8.00 -1.80 -19.36
N ARG A 108 -8.05 -2.12 -18.06
CA ARG A 108 -9.29 -2.21 -17.28
C ARG A 108 -9.63 -0.90 -16.57
N GLY A 109 -8.88 0.17 -16.81
CA GLY A 109 -9.08 1.49 -16.20
C GLY A 109 -8.39 1.67 -14.85
N ILE A 110 -7.42 0.81 -14.50
CA ILE A 110 -6.72 0.85 -13.21
C ILE A 110 -5.33 1.47 -13.40
N GLU A 111 -5.07 2.59 -12.74
CA GLU A 111 -3.73 3.17 -12.63
C GLU A 111 -2.90 2.44 -11.57
N VAL A 112 -1.64 2.13 -11.87
CA VAL A 112 -0.72 1.49 -10.93
C VAL A 112 0.35 2.50 -10.52
N ARG A 113 0.48 2.76 -9.23
CA ARG A 113 1.49 3.64 -8.65
C ARG A 113 2.46 2.82 -7.81
N TYR A 114 3.68 2.65 -8.27
CA TYR A 114 4.70 1.95 -7.50
C TYR A 114 5.34 2.86 -6.46
N VAL A 115 5.55 2.30 -5.27
CA VAL A 115 6.32 2.88 -4.16
C VAL A 115 7.35 1.86 -3.68
N ALA A 116 8.51 2.35 -3.25
CA ALA A 116 9.65 1.54 -2.90
C ALA A 116 9.47 0.85 -1.54
N PHE A 117 9.78 -0.45 -1.49
CA PHE A 117 9.83 -1.23 -0.25
C PHE A 117 10.95 -2.28 -0.32
N PRO A 118 12.20 -1.92 0.02
CA PRO A 118 13.30 -2.89 0.07
C PRO A 118 13.08 -3.86 1.24
N ARG A 119 12.69 -5.11 0.97
CA ARG A 119 12.38 -6.11 2.03
C ARG A 119 13.58 -6.44 2.91
N GLN A 120 14.79 -6.30 2.37
CA GLN A 120 16.04 -6.50 3.10
C GLN A 120 16.47 -5.26 3.91
N GLY A 121 15.66 -4.19 3.91
CA GLY A 121 15.93 -2.95 4.62
C GLY A 121 16.76 -1.95 3.82
N LEU A 122 16.93 -0.76 4.41
CA LEU A 122 17.74 0.32 3.85
C LEU A 122 19.23 -0.07 3.86
N GLY A 123 19.97 0.31 2.83
CA GLY A 123 21.37 -0.08 2.61
C GLY A 123 21.57 -1.46 1.99
N SER A 124 20.50 -2.19 1.70
CA SER A 124 20.58 -3.47 0.98
C SER A 124 20.80 -3.26 -0.54
N PRO A 125 21.28 -4.28 -1.28
CA PRO A 125 21.35 -4.19 -2.74
C PRO A 125 19.99 -3.88 -3.40
N GLY A 126 18.90 -4.37 -2.82
CA GLY A 126 17.54 -4.07 -3.29
C GLY A 126 17.17 -2.60 -3.10
N ASP A 127 17.55 -2.00 -1.98
CA ASP A 127 17.40 -0.56 -1.71
C ASP A 127 18.20 0.28 -2.71
N GLU A 128 19.47 -0.06 -2.96
CA GLU A 128 20.30 0.66 -3.94
C GLU A 128 19.69 0.65 -5.35
N GLN A 129 19.15 -0.49 -5.78
CA GLN A 129 18.45 -0.60 -7.06
C GLN A 129 17.16 0.23 -7.10
N LEU A 130 16.37 0.24 -6.01
CA LEU A 130 15.18 1.09 -5.92
C LEU A 130 15.56 2.58 -5.97
N GLN A 131 16.59 3.00 -5.24
CA GLN A 131 17.08 4.39 -5.31
C GLN A 131 17.53 4.76 -6.73
N ALA A 132 18.23 3.85 -7.43
CA ALA A 132 18.63 4.07 -8.82
C ALA A 132 17.43 4.21 -9.77
N VAL A 133 16.36 3.42 -9.58
CA VAL A 133 15.09 3.60 -10.32
C VAL A 133 14.51 4.98 -10.07
N TRP A 134 14.43 5.41 -8.80
CA TRP A 134 13.85 6.71 -8.44
C TRP A 134 14.69 7.92 -8.86
N CYS A 135 16.00 7.74 -9.00
CA CYS A 135 16.91 8.76 -9.52
C CYS A 135 17.09 8.73 -11.04
N SER A 136 16.46 7.77 -11.72
CA SER A 136 16.51 7.70 -13.18
C SER A 136 15.71 8.84 -13.80
N LYS A 137 16.24 9.43 -14.89
CA LYS A 137 15.53 10.45 -15.69
C LYS A 137 14.17 9.95 -16.17
N ASP A 138 14.13 8.68 -16.56
CA ASP A 138 12.90 7.96 -16.88
C ASP A 138 12.71 6.82 -15.88
N LYS A 139 11.95 7.10 -14.82
CA LYS A 139 11.63 6.13 -13.76
C LYS A 139 10.85 4.94 -14.29
N LYS A 140 9.99 5.15 -15.28
CA LYS A 140 9.16 4.09 -15.87
C LYS A 140 10.03 3.11 -16.65
N ALA A 141 10.88 3.61 -17.55
CA ALA A 141 11.82 2.76 -18.27
C ALA A 141 12.81 2.03 -17.35
N ALA A 142 13.23 2.66 -16.24
CA ALA A 142 14.05 2.02 -15.23
C ALA A 142 13.29 0.91 -14.48
N MET A 143 12.03 1.15 -14.12
CA MET A 143 11.16 0.14 -13.50
C MET A 143 10.87 -1.05 -14.45
N ASP A 144 10.65 -0.80 -15.75
CA ASP A 144 10.48 -1.85 -16.75
C ASP A 144 11.74 -2.74 -16.85
N LYS A 145 12.93 -2.12 -16.92
CA LYS A 145 14.21 -2.85 -16.92
C LYS A 145 14.41 -3.66 -15.65
N MET A 146 14.04 -3.10 -14.51
CA MET A 146 14.10 -3.81 -13.23
C MET A 146 13.17 -5.01 -13.25
N ALA A 147 11.96 -4.87 -13.79
CA ALA A 147 11.01 -5.97 -13.93
C ALA A 147 11.54 -7.09 -14.83
N ASP A 148 12.38 -6.78 -15.81
CA ASP A 148 13.12 -7.75 -16.64
C ASP A 148 14.33 -8.39 -15.91
N GLY A 149 14.60 -8.03 -14.65
CA GLY A 149 15.75 -8.51 -13.88
C GLY A 149 17.08 -7.84 -14.26
N LYS A 150 17.04 -6.67 -14.91
CA LYS A 150 18.25 -5.92 -15.28
C LYS A 150 18.66 -4.97 -14.17
N GLU A 151 19.98 -4.79 -14.04
CA GLU A 151 20.57 -3.80 -13.13
C GLU A 151 20.26 -2.37 -13.60
N ILE A 152 19.92 -1.50 -12.66
CA ILE A 152 19.63 -0.09 -12.89
C ILE A 152 20.80 0.75 -12.39
N LYS A 153 21.29 1.63 -13.27
CA LYS A 153 22.37 2.57 -12.97
C LYS A 153 21.86 3.99 -13.16
N ALA A 154 21.94 4.77 -12.10
CA ALA A 154 21.63 6.19 -12.11
C ALA A 154 22.57 6.92 -11.14
N ALA A 155 22.76 8.23 -11.37
CA ALA A 155 23.43 9.07 -10.41
C ALA A 155 22.61 9.15 -9.11
N LYS A 156 23.28 9.28 -7.97
CA LYS A 156 22.59 9.51 -6.69
C LYS A 156 21.85 10.85 -6.73
N CYS A 157 20.68 10.87 -6.13
CA CYS A 157 19.82 12.04 -6.02
C CYS A 157 19.03 11.99 -4.71
N ASP A 158 18.45 13.12 -4.31
CA ASP A 158 17.44 13.12 -3.26
C ASP A 158 16.18 12.38 -3.76
N ASN A 159 15.73 11.39 -2.99
CA ASN A 159 14.69 10.46 -3.43
C ASN A 159 13.81 10.00 -2.25
N PRO A 160 12.57 9.57 -2.51
CA PRO A 160 11.58 9.27 -1.47
C PRO A 160 11.69 7.85 -0.89
N VAL A 161 12.68 7.02 -1.29
CA VAL A 161 12.68 5.58 -0.98
C VAL A 161 12.61 5.29 0.52
N SER A 162 13.41 5.99 1.33
CA SER A 162 13.41 5.82 2.78
C SER A 162 12.06 6.19 3.42
N ARG A 163 11.42 7.27 2.94
CA ARG A 163 10.08 7.69 3.39
C ARG A 163 9.00 6.70 2.97
N GLN A 164 9.07 6.17 1.75
CA GLN A 164 8.13 5.17 1.25
C GLN A 164 8.25 3.85 2.03
N PHE A 165 9.48 3.41 2.33
CA PHE A 165 9.73 2.24 3.15
C PHE A 165 9.19 2.41 4.58
N ALA A 166 9.41 3.58 5.21
CA ALA A 166 8.87 3.88 6.53
C ALA A 166 7.33 3.91 6.53
N LEU A 167 6.71 4.49 5.49
CA LEU A 167 5.26 4.47 5.33
C LEU A 167 4.73 3.04 5.23
N GLY A 168 5.32 2.20 4.38
CA GLY A 168 4.93 0.80 4.22
C GLY A 168 4.96 0.04 5.55
N GLN A 169 6.04 0.20 6.33
CA GLN A 169 6.14 -0.40 7.66
C GLN A 169 5.05 0.11 8.61
N SER A 170 4.73 1.40 8.57
CA SER A 170 3.72 2.00 9.43
C SER A 170 2.30 1.46 9.19
N ILE A 171 1.97 1.13 7.93
CA ILE A 171 0.67 0.57 7.53
C ILE A 171 0.66 -0.97 7.52
N GLY A 172 1.71 -1.61 8.05
CA GLY A 172 1.76 -3.07 8.22
C GLY A 172 2.23 -3.87 7.00
N VAL A 173 2.85 -3.24 6.00
CA VAL A 173 3.49 -3.98 4.90
C VAL A 173 4.68 -4.78 5.46
N ASN A 174 4.63 -6.09 5.28
CA ASN A 174 5.64 -7.05 5.74
C ASN A 174 6.23 -7.91 4.61
N GLY A 175 5.81 -7.68 3.37
CA GLY A 175 6.25 -8.40 2.19
C GLY A 175 5.84 -7.68 0.91
N THR A 176 6.46 -8.04 -0.22
CA THR A 176 6.16 -7.46 -1.53
C THR A 176 5.76 -8.55 -2.53
N PRO A 177 4.92 -8.24 -3.53
CA PRO A 177 4.20 -6.98 -3.66
C PRO A 177 3.14 -6.85 -2.55
N ALA A 178 2.95 -5.64 -2.02
CA ALA A 178 1.77 -5.32 -1.22
C ALA A 178 0.96 -4.26 -1.96
N ILE A 179 -0.28 -4.58 -2.25
CA ILE A 179 -1.17 -3.74 -3.05
C ILE A 179 -2.12 -3.02 -2.10
N VAL A 180 -2.17 -1.70 -2.16
CA VAL A 180 -3.10 -0.88 -1.39
C VAL A 180 -4.09 -0.24 -2.36
N LEU A 181 -5.38 -0.50 -2.14
CA LEU A 181 -6.45 0.08 -2.94
C LEU A 181 -6.67 1.56 -2.57
N ALA A 182 -7.40 2.28 -3.42
CA ALA A 182 -7.73 3.68 -3.18
C ALA A 182 -8.46 3.94 -1.86
N ASP A 183 -9.27 2.98 -1.37
CA ASP A 183 -9.95 3.01 -0.07
C ASP A 183 -9.08 2.59 1.12
N GLY A 184 -7.80 2.29 0.88
CA GLY A 184 -6.84 1.89 1.91
C GLY A 184 -6.88 0.41 2.26
N GLN A 185 -7.68 -0.42 1.58
CA GLN A 185 -7.58 -1.87 1.72
C GLN A 185 -6.19 -2.36 1.32
N VAL A 186 -5.49 -3.00 2.27
CA VAL A 186 -4.19 -3.62 2.04
C VAL A 186 -4.41 -5.08 1.62
N ILE A 187 -3.82 -5.44 0.49
CA ILE A 187 -3.85 -6.78 -0.10
C ILE A 187 -2.42 -7.31 -0.05
N PRO A 188 -2.12 -8.22 0.87
CA PRO A 188 -0.79 -8.80 0.96
C PRO A 188 -0.55 -9.75 -0.21
N GLY A 189 0.65 -9.64 -0.79
CA GLY A 189 1.12 -10.53 -1.84
C GLY A 189 0.55 -10.25 -3.22
N TYR A 190 0.99 -11.06 -4.16
CA TYR A 190 0.55 -11.00 -5.54
C TYR A 190 -0.90 -11.44 -5.69
N GLN A 191 -1.67 -10.71 -6.49
CA GLN A 191 -2.96 -11.13 -7.01
C GLN A 191 -2.96 -10.96 -8.53
N PRO A 192 -3.47 -11.93 -9.30
CA PRO A 192 -3.62 -11.78 -10.74
C PRO A 192 -4.50 -10.58 -11.10
N ALA A 193 -4.16 -9.87 -12.17
CA ALA A 193 -4.85 -8.66 -12.63
C ALA A 193 -6.35 -8.88 -12.83
N ARG A 194 -6.75 -10.04 -13.39
CA ARG A 194 -8.16 -10.39 -13.56
C ARG A 194 -8.92 -10.51 -12.23
N ARG A 195 -8.25 -11.02 -11.18
CA ARG A 195 -8.84 -11.14 -9.85
C ARG A 195 -8.91 -9.76 -9.17
N LEU A 196 -7.86 -8.95 -9.26
CA LEU A 196 -7.88 -7.59 -8.73
C LEU A 196 -9.01 -6.78 -9.37
N ALA A 197 -9.15 -6.85 -10.69
CA ALA A 197 -10.17 -6.13 -11.41
C ALA A 197 -11.60 -6.67 -11.23
N SER A 198 -11.80 -7.82 -10.58
CA SER A 198 -13.15 -8.31 -10.24
C SER A 198 -13.65 -7.78 -8.89
N TRP A 199 -12.77 -7.16 -8.09
CA TRP A 199 -13.13 -6.68 -6.77
C TRP A 199 -13.89 -5.36 -6.86
N ARG A 200 -15.06 -5.30 -6.23
CA ARG A 200 -15.90 -4.09 -6.21
C ARG A 200 -15.18 -2.88 -5.60
N SER A 201 -14.31 -3.08 -4.60
CA SER A 201 -13.48 -2.03 -4.00
C SER A 201 -12.47 -1.41 -4.98
N VAL A 202 -12.08 -2.16 -6.01
CA VAL A 202 -11.22 -1.69 -7.10
C VAL A 202 -12.01 -0.90 -8.15
N LEU A 203 -13.26 -1.26 -8.41
CA LEU A 203 -14.05 -0.67 -9.50
C LEU A 203 -14.89 0.56 -9.10
N ASN A 204 -15.21 0.74 -7.82
CA ASN A 204 -16.20 1.74 -7.36
C ASN A 204 -15.61 2.92 -6.56
N ASN A 205 -14.29 3.13 -6.59
CA ASN A 205 -13.66 4.31 -5.99
C ASN A 205 -13.18 5.25 -7.10
N PRO A 206 -14.03 6.18 -7.57
CA PRO A 206 -13.62 7.13 -8.59
C PRO A 206 -12.41 7.92 -8.10
N VAL A 207 -11.41 8.06 -8.97
CA VAL A 207 -10.26 8.92 -8.71
C VAL A 207 -10.81 10.32 -8.48
N SER A 208 -10.71 10.84 -7.26
CA SER A 208 -10.99 12.25 -6.99
C SER A 208 -10.10 13.06 -7.92
N SER A 209 -10.72 13.68 -8.92
CA SER A 209 -10.10 14.57 -9.89
C SER A 209 -9.21 15.56 -9.13
N ARG A 210 -7.89 15.48 -9.34
CA ARG A 210 -7.04 16.66 -9.26
C ARG A 210 -6.93 17.22 -10.66
#